data_AF-A0A6C0KJ51-F1
#
_entry.id   AF-A0A6C0KJ51-F1
#
_cell.length_a   1.000
_cell.length_b   1.000
_cell.length_c   1.000
_cell.angle_alpha   90.00
_cell.angle_beta   90.00
_cell.angle_gamma   90.00
#
_symmetry.space_group_name_H-M   'P 1'
#
loop_
_entity.id
_entity.type
_entity.pdbx_description
1 polymer ?
#
loop_
_entity_poly.entity_id
_entity_poly.type
_entity_poly.pdbx_seq_one_letter_code
_entity_poly.pdbx_strand_id
1 'polypeptide(L)'
;MNMNLGNMKKRINDVLYIMIIYLIWSIVHVIACTTYIKLCAPMTIFGIMTSGFMTTTPHCKAINWVIVSTSHMFDKWFISFSTWCMLKMNNYGINQQPINNEHHD
;
A
#
# COMPACT_ATOMS: atom_id res chain seq x y z
N MET A 1 22.18 -12.41 -17.71
CA MET A 1 22.68 -11.52 -16.63
C MET A 1 23.41 -12.39 -15.61
N ASN A 2 24.73 -12.28 -15.52
CA ASN A 2 25.54 -13.05 -14.56
C ASN A 2 25.37 -12.39 -13.17
N MET A 3 24.56 -12.98 -12.31
CA MET A 3 24.24 -12.40 -11.00
C MET A 3 25.30 -12.79 -9.98
N ASN A 4 26.04 -11.80 -9.46
CA ASN A 4 26.96 -11.99 -8.36
C ASN A 4 26.20 -12.31 -7.07
N LEU A 5 26.57 -13.40 -6.39
CA LEU A 5 25.90 -13.93 -5.20
C LEU A 5 25.79 -12.90 -4.06
N GLY A 6 26.76 -11.99 -3.92
CA GLY A 6 26.73 -10.93 -2.91
C GLY A 6 25.63 -9.90 -3.15
N ASN A 7 25.43 -9.49 -4.41
CA ASN A 7 24.40 -8.54 -4.79
C ASN A 7 22.99 -9.12 -4.66
N MET A 8 22.84 -10.43 -4.87
CA MET A 8 21.57 -11.13 -4.71
C MET A 8 21.12 -11.20 -3.24
N LYS A 9 22.04 -11.54 -2.32
CA LYS A 9 21.73 -11.54 -0.88
C LYS A 9 21.32 -10.17 -0.37
N LYS A 10 21.98 -9.10 -0.82
CA LYS A 10 21.61 -7.73 -0.48
C LYS A 10 20.19 -7.40 -0.94
N ARG A 11 19.86 -7.69 -2.21
CA ARG A 11 18.51 -7.47 -2.76
C ARG A 11 17.42 -8.25 -2.03
N ILE A 12 17.69 -9.51 -1.66
CA ILE A 12 16.76 -10.33 -0.88
C ILE A 12 16.51 -9.71 0.50
N ASN A 13 17.57 -9.25 1.16
CA ASN A 13 17.45 -8.61 2.47
C ASN A 13 16.63 -7.31 2.39
N ASP A 14 16.86 -6.49 1.37
CA ASP A 14 16.11 -5.25 1.15
C ASP A 14 14.60 -5.53 0.96
N VAL A 15 14.25 -6.57 0.18
CA VAL A 15 12.85 -7.00 0.02
C VAL A 15 12.25 -7.50 1.32
N LEU A 16 13.01 -8.27 2.12
CA LEU A 16 12.55 -8.76 3.42
C LEU A 16 12.24 -7.60 4.38
N TYR A 17 13.07 -6.55 4.41
CA TYR A 17 12.78 -5.36 5.23
C TYR A 17 11.47 -4.68 4.83
N ILE A 18 11.20 -4.57 3.53
CA ILE A 18 9.95 -3.99 3.01
C ILE A 18 8.73 -4.83 3.42
N MET A 19 8.86 -6.15 3.43
CA MET A 19 7.77 -7.05 3.86
C MET A 19 7.52 -6.96 5.37
N ILE A 20 8.57 -6.84 6.19
CA ILE A 20 8.43 -6.67 7.64
C ILE A 20 7.70 -5.36 7.97
N ILE A 21 8.09 -4.24 7.33
CA ILE A 21 7.42 -2.96 7.58
C ILE A 21 5.95 -3.00 7.13
N TYR A 22 5.64 -3.68 6.02
CA TYR A 22 4.27 -3.91 5.58
C TYR A 22 3.42 -4.62 6.66
N LEU A 23 3.95 -5.70 7.24
CA LEU A 23 3.27 -6.45 8.31
C LEU A 23 3.07 -5.60 9.57
N ILE A 24 4.06 -4.81 9.97
CA ILE A 24 3.94 -3.90 11.12
C ILE A 24 2.81 -2.89 10.89
N TRP A 25 2.76 -2.25 9.72
CA TRP A 25 1.70 -1.29 9.40
C TRP A 25 0.32 -1.94 9.28
N SER A 26 0.25 -3.19 8.81
CA SER A 26 -1.01 -3.96 8.80
C SER A 26 -1.53 -4.23 10.21
N ILE A 27 -0.66 -4.60 11.15
CA ILE A 27 -1.04 -4.81 12.56
C ILE A 27 -1.52 -3.49 13.18
N VAL A 28 -0.78 -2.39 12.97
CA VAL A 28 -1.16 -1.06 13.45
C VAL A 28 -2.53 -0.65 12.90
N HIS A 29 -2.81 -0.90 11.63
CA HIS A 29 -4.10 -0.62 11.00
C HIS A 29 -5.25 -1.39 11.68
N VAL A 30 -5.09 -2.71 11.88
CA VAL A 30 -6.12 -3.54 12.52
C VAL A 30 -6.39 -3.09 13.96
N ILE A 31 -5.34 -2.78 14.72
CA ILE A 31 -5.47 -2.27 16.09
C ILE A 31 -6.19 -0.90 16.09
N ALA A 32 -5.79 0.01 15.20
CA ALA A 32 -6.40 1.34 15.10
C ALA A 32 -7.90 1.24 14.76
N CYS A 33 -8.27 0.46 13.75
CA CYS A 33 -9.67 0.24 13.37
C CYS A 33 -10.50 -0.39 14.50
N THR A 34 -9.97 -1.41 15.17
CA THR A 34 -10.67 -2.08 16.28
C THR A 34 -10.86 -1.13 17.47
N THR A 35 -9.86 -0.32 17.76
CA THR A 35 -9.89 0.67 18.85
C THR A 35 -10.85 1.81 18.53
N TYR A 36 -10.90 2.25 17.27
CA TYR A 36 -11.82 3.29 16.79
C TYR A 36 -13.29 2.90 16.96
N ILE A 37 -13.67 1.67 16.59
CA ILE A 37 -15.06 1.19 16.70
C ILE A 37 -15.50 1.13 18.17
N LYS A 38 -14.60 0.72 19.09
CA LYS A 38 -14.93 0.59 20.51
C LYS A 38 -15.07 1.94 21.22
N LEU A 39 -14.27 2.95 20.84
CA LEU A 39 -14.15 4.20 21.58
C LEU A 39 -14.84 5.39 20.90
N CYS A 40 -14.81 5.46 19.58
CA CYS A 40 -15.19 6.65 18.82
C CYS A 40 -16.53 6.48 18.08
N ALA A 41 -16.84 5.25 17.65
CA ALA A 41 -18.05 4.95 16.89
C ALA A 41 -18.74 3.66 17.40
N PRO A 42 -19.24 3.64 18.65
CA PRO A 42 -19.97 2.49 19.16
C PRO A 42 -21.26 2.27 18.34
N MET A 43 -21.57 1.01 18.00
CA MET A 43 -22.72 0.61 17.18
C MET A 43 -24.08 0.69 17.92
N THR A 44 -24.28 1.70 18.77
CA THR A 44 -25.56 1.98 19.44
C THR A 44 -26.21 3.22 18.83
N ILE A 45 -27.55 3.31 18.86
CA ILE A 45 -28.29 4.45 18.28
C ILE A 45 -27.87 5.79 18.90
N PHE A 46 -27.65 5.82 20.22
CA PHE A 46 -27.08 6.98 20.90
C PHE A 46 -25.61 7.22 20.49
N GLY A 47 -24.85 6.13 20.33
CA GLY A 47 -23.48 6.13 19.84
C GLY A 47 -23.32 6.80 18.48
N ILE A 48 -24.24 6.56 17.54
CA ILE A 48 -24.24 7.18 16.21
C ILE A 48 -24.44 8.70 16.32
N MET A 49 -25.38 9.16 17.15
CA MET A 49 -25.62 10.60 17.34
C MET A 49 -24.44 11.30 18.02
N THR A 50 -23.82 10.65 19.01
CA THR A 50 -22.64 11.20 19.70
C THR A 50 -21.33 11.01 18.93
N SER A 51 -21.29 10.13 17.92
CA SER A 51 -20.06 9.78 17.18
C SER A 51 -19.42 11.00 16.51
N GLY A 52 -20.24 11.94 16.00
CA GLY A 52 -19.75 13.18 15.43
C GLY A 52 -18.98 14.05 16.43
N PHE A 53 -19.45 14.11 17.67
CA PHE A 53 -18.76 14.81 18.77
C PHE A 53 -17.55 14.02 19.26
N MET A 54 -17.64 12.70 19.37
CA MET A 54 -16.49 11.89 19.79
C MET A 54 -15.35 11.94 18.78
N THR A 55 -15.64 12.09 17.48
CA THR A 55 -14.62 12.20 16.43
C THR A 55 -13.76 13.46 16.55
N THR A 56 -14.26 14.53 17.18
CA THR A 56 -13.48 15.76 17.41
C THR A 56 -12.54 15.67 18.61
N THR A 57 -12.70 14.65 19.46
CA THR A 57 -11.83 14.44 20.62
C THR A 57 -10.40 14.12 20.18
N PRO A 58 -9.37 14.57 20.92
CA PRO A 58 -7.98 14.40 20.52
C PRO A 58 -7.58 12.93 20.36
N HIS A 59 -8.11 12.04 21.20
CA HIS A 59 -7.87 10.60 21.13
C HIS A 59 -8.39 10.00 19.81
N CYS A 60 -9.65 10.25 19.46
CA CYS A 60 -10.27 9.72 18.23
C CYS A 60 -9.65 10.32 16.97
N LYS A 61 -9.24 11.60 17.04
CA LYS A 61 -8.54 12.27 15.95
C LYS A 61 -7.16 11.67 15.67
N ALA A 62 -6.43 11.29 16.72
CA ALA A 62 -5.15 10.58 16.56
C ALA A 62 -5.33 9.21 15.92
N ILE A 63 -6.32 8.42 16.36
CA ILE A 63 -6.60 7.11 15.76
C ILE A 63 -7.03 7.26 14.30
N ASN A 64 -7.90 8.22 13.99
CA ASN A 64 -8.33 8.47 12.62
C ASN A 64 -7.16 8.89 11.73
N TRP A 65 -6.23 9.70 12.25
CA TRP A 65 -5.00 10.03 11.54
C TRP A 65 -4.14 8.80 11.24
N VAL A 66 -4.03 7.86 12.19
CA VAL A 66 -3.31 6.59 11.96
C VAL A 66 -3.99 5.79 10.86
N ILE A 67 -5.32 5.65 10.90
CA ILE A 67 -6.09 4.90 9.88
C ILE A 67 -5.87 5.51 8.49
N VAL A 68 -6.08 6.81 8.31
CA VAL A 68 -5.89 7.48 7.01
C VAL A 68 -4.44 7.38 6.54
N SER A 69 -3.47 7.55 7.44
CA SER A 69 -2.05 7.44 7.09
C SER A 69 -1.68 6.03 6.63
N THR A 70 -2.20 4.99 7.31
CA THR A 70 -1.97 3.59 6.91
C THR A 70 -2.53 3.31 5.50
N SER A 71 -3.74 3.79 5.19
CA SER A 71 -4.35 3.63 3.87
C SER A 71 -3.51 4.27 2.77
N HIS A 72 -3.02 5.49 2.99
CA HIS A 72 -2.16 6.17 2.03
C HIS A 72 -0.82 5.45 1.82
N MET A 73 -0.28 4.75 2.82
CA MET A 73 0.90 3.90 2.64
C MET A 73 0.59 2.68 1.77
N PHE A 74 -0.55 2.02 1.98
CA PHE A 74 -0.99 0.91 1.13
C PHE A 74 -1.15 1.33 -0.33
N ASP A 75 -1.75 2.50 -0.58
CA ASP A 75 -1.91 3.05 -1.92
C ASP A 75 -0.55 3.24 -2.61
N LYS A 76 0.44 3.79 -1.90
CA LYS A 76 1.79 3.98 -2.45
C LYS A 76 2.45 2.65 -2.85
N TRP A 77 2.33 1.63 -2.01
CA TRP A 77 2.86 0.30 -2.34
C TRP A 77 2.16 -0.31 -3.54
N PHE A 78 0.83 -0.20 -3.62
CA PHE A 78 0.06 -0.71 -4.74
C PHE A 78 0.37 0.03 -6.05
N ILE A 79 0.49 1.35 -6.00
CA ILE A 79 0.88 2.18 -7.16
C ILE A 79 2.26 1.76 -7.66
N SER A 80 3.24 1.61 -6.76
CA SER A 80 4.60 1.17 -7.14
C SER A 80 4.59 -0.21 -7.82
N PHE A 81 3.81 -1.15 -7.29
CA PHE A 81 3.63 -2.47 -7.89
C PHE A 81 2.98 -2.40 -9.28
N SER A 82 1.92 -1.59 -9.40
CA SER A 82 1.21 -1.35 -10.66
C SER A 82 2.14 -0.75 -11.72
N THR A 83 2.95 0.26 -11.36
CA THR A 83 3.94 0.85 -12.26
C THR A 83 4.93 -0.19 -12.77
N TRP A 84 5.46 -1.06 -11.91
CA TRP A 84 6.35 -2.15 -12.34
C TRP A 84 5.66 -3.11 -13.30
N CYS A 85 4.41 -3.49 -13.01
CA CYS A 85 3.60 -4.36 -13.87
C CYS A 85 3.38 -3.74 -15.26
N MET A 86 2.98 -2.47 -15.31
CA MET A 86 2.76 -1.74 -16.56
C MET A 86 4.04 -1.63 -17.41
N LEU A 87 5.19 -1.32 -16.79
CA LEU A 87 6.47 -1.29 -17.50
C LEU A 87 6.81 -2.66 -18.09
N LYS A 88 6.53 -3.74 -17.36
CA LYS A 88 6.78 -5.09 -17.87
C LYS A 88 5.87 -5.43 -19.05
N MET A 89 4.57 -5.08 -18.96
CA MET A 89 3.61 -5.25 -20.05
C MET A 89 3.99 -4.43 -21.29
N ASN A 90 4.36 -3.16 -21.13
CA ASN A 90 4.77 -2.30 -22.23
C ASN A 90 6.00 -2.85 -22.97
N ASN A 91 7.00 -3.36 -22.23
CA ASN A 91 8.17 -4.00 -22.83
C ASN A 91 7.80 -5.25 -23.65
N TYR A 92 6.76 -6.00 -23.29
CA TYR A 92 6.28 -7.10 -24.14
C TYR A 92 5.69 -6.58 -25.45
N GLY A 93 4.95 -5.46 -25.43
CA GLY A 93 4.40 -4.84 -26.64
C GLY A 93 5.47 -4.34 -27.61
N ILE A 94 6.54 -3.72 -27.12
CA ILE A 94 7.67 -3.26 -27.97
C ILE A 94 8.44 -4.45 -28.57
N ASN A 95 8.67 -5.52 -27.80
CA ASN A 95 9.37 -6.72 -28.31
C ASN A 95 8.52 -7.56 -29.27
N GLN A 96 7.23 -7.28 -29.41
CA GLN A 96 6.33 -7.94 -30.36
C GLN A 96 6.18 -7.20 -31.68
N GLN A 97 6.83 -6.05 -31.90
CA GLN A 97 6.89 -5.50 -33.25
C GLN A 97 7.86 -6.36 -34.09
N PRO A 98 7.37 -7.22 -35.02
CA PRO A 98 8.27 -7.71 -36.03
C PRO A 98 8.81 -6.47 -36.77
N ILE A 99 10.12 -6.46 -36.99
CA ILE A 99 10.74 -5.76 -38.12
C ILE A 99 10.07 -6.28 -39.40
N ASN A 100 8.87 -5.78 -39.72
CA ASN A 100 8.46 -5.65 -41.11
C ASN A 100 9.23 -4.45 -41.65
N ASN A 101 10.41 -4.76 -42.18
CA ASN A 101 11.16 -3.89 -43.05
C ASN A 101 10.20 -3.28 -44.10
N GLU A 102 10.44 -2.00 -44.41
CA GLU A 102 10.49 -1.49 -45.78
C GLU A 102 9.42 -2.01 -46.76
N HIS A 103 8.31 -1.27 -46.89
CA HIS A 103 7.74 -0.89 -48.21
C HIS A 103 6.53 0.02 -47.97
N HIS A 104 6.77 1.31 -48.00
CA HIS A 104 5.80 2.25 -48.55
C HIS A 104 6.57 3.03 -49.62
N ASP A 105 6.56 2.44 -50.81
CA ASP A 105 6.66 3.20 -52.05
C ASP A 105 5.52 4.24 -52.11
#